data_AF-A0A1Z4JEX1-F1
#
_entry.id   AF-A0A1Z4JEX1-F1
#
_cell.length_a   1.000
_cell.length_b   1.000
_cell.length_c   1.000
_cell.angle_alpha   90.00
_cell.angle_beta   90.00
_cell.angle_gamma   90.00
#
_symmetry.space_group_name_H-M   'P 1'
#
loop_
_entity.id
_entity.type
_entity.pdbx_description
1 polymer ?
#
loop_
_entity_poly.entity_id
_entity_poly.type
_entity_poly.pdbx_seq_one_letter_code
_entity_poly.pdbx_strand_id
1 'polypeptide(L)'
;MKASFRLQLSNGRVLFVMAPVFARSHEIRAYHSELLQQVQDFHGYYDSRTDLVLFEEFRYLYEEVASRLKPNLDPSELQSVDRHRFFICEGIVNHPLTPEQQVPDLSGLEKLMGYQLPTESPSDQVYLTSGDDDADLVAALQMCFKESAITLTRQYSRSDLINILAQTQNLTRGEEALKELQQQRDRELFEKNRETIEAQLAQAGGVFF
;
A
#
# COMPACT_ATOMS: atom_id res chain seq x y z
N MET A 1 8.28 -6.81 7.01
CA MET A 1 7.57 -8.08 7.28
C MET A 1 6.37 -8.09 6.36
N LYS A 2 6.14 -9.15 5.55
CA LYS A 2 4.95 -9.18 4.68
C LYS A 2 3.71 -9.26 5.57
N ALA A 3 2.74 -8.37 5.36
CA ALA A 3 1.49 -8.40 6.10
C ALA A 3 0.78 -9.75 5.85
N SER A 4 0.38 -10.42 6.93
CA SER A 4 -0.30 -11.70 6.89
C SER A 4 -1.40 -11.76 7.94
N PHE A 5 -2.52 -12.40 7.59
CA PHE A 5 -3.63 -12.66 8.50
C PHE A 5 -3.70 -14.14 8.85
N ARG A 6 -3.91 -14.46 10.12
CA ARG A 6 -4.00 -15.83 10.62
C ARG A 6 -5.47 -16.27 10.68
N LEU A 7 -5.80 -17.34 9.98
CA LEU A 7 -7.13 -17.96 9.97
C LEU A 7 -7.08 -19.36 10.59
N GLN A 8 -8.10 -19.72 11.36
CA GLN A 8 -8.29 -21.08 11.88
C GLN A 8 -9.35 -21.82 11.07
N LEU A 9 -8.97 -22.99 10.59
CA LEU A 9 -9.85 -23.92 9.89
C LEU A 9 -10.67 -24.73 10.91
N SER A 10 -11.81 -25.24 10.45
CA SER A 10 -12.74 -26.06 11.22
C SER A 10 -12.09 -27.35 11.76
N ASN A 11 -11.06 -27.85 11.07
CA ASN A 11 -10.25 -29.01 11.48
C ASN A 11 -9.11 -28.66 12.47
N GLY A 12 -9.02 -27.41 12.94
CA GLY A 12 -7.99 -26.94 13.87
C GLY A 12 -6.66 -26.54 13.23
N ARG A 13 -6.49 -26.71 11.92
CA ARG A 13 -5.31 -26.21 11.20
C ARG A 13 -5.33 -24.70 11.08
N VAL A 14 -4.14 -24.12 10.88
CA VAL A 14 -3.95 -22.68 10.72
C VAL A 14 -3.53 -22.37 9.29
N LEU A 15 -4.15 -21.35 8.70
CA LEU A 15 -3.80 -20.80 7.41
C LEU A 15 -3.30 -19.36 7.57
N PHE A 16 -2.23 -19.00 6.87
CA PHE A 16 -1.75 -17.63 6.79
C PHE A 16 -2.08 -17.07 5.41
N VAL A 17 -2.95 -16.06 5.37
CA VAL A 17 -3.31 -15.36 4.14
C VAL A 17 -2.40 -14.15 3.99
N MET A 18 -1.77 -14.03 2.83
CA MET A 18 -0.87 -12.91 2.55
C MET A 18 -1.64 -11.75 1.94
N ALA A 19 -1.12 -10.53 2.11
CA ALA A 19 -1.65 -9.36 1.42
C ALA A 19 -1.75 -9.61 -0.11
N PRO A 20 -2.89 -9.27 -0.74
CA PRO A 20 -3.04 -9.43 -2.18
C PRO A 20 -2.00 -8.63 -2.96
N VAL A 21 -1.58 -9.16 -4.11
CA VAL A 21 -0.77 -8.40 -5.06
C VAL A 21 -1.60 -7.25 -5.63
N PHE A 22 -0.97 -6.10 -5.86
CA PHE A 22 -1.66 -4.89 -6.32
C PHE A 22 -2.44 -5.11 -7.62
N ALA A 23 -1.92 -5.89 -8.56
CA ALA A 23 -2.60 -6.20 -9.82
C ALA A 23 -3.99 -6.86 -9.65
N ARG A 24 -4.25 -7.51 -8.51
CA ARG A 24 -5.52 -8.19 -8.21
C ARG A 24 -6.36 -7.48 -7.14
N SER A 25 -5.83 -6.41 -6.53
CA SER A 25 -6.52 -5.73 -5.41
C SER A 25 -7.86 -5.15 -5.85
N HIS A 26 -7.95 -4.60 -7.06
CA HIS A 26 -9.18 -3.99 -7.57
C HIS A 26 -10.34 -5.00 -7.69
N GLU A 27 -10.09 -6.21 -8.19
CA GLU A 27 -11.13 -7.26 -8.29
C GLU A 27 -11.58 -7.71 -6.90
N ILE A 28 -10.62 -7.98 -6.01
CA ILE A 28 -10.90 -8.39 -4.63
C ILE A 28 -11.73 -7.31 -3.92
N ARG A 29 -11.34 -6.05 -4.07
CA ARG A 29 -12.06 -4.89 -3.54
C ARG A 29 -13.48 -4.81 -4.08
N ALA A 30 -13.69 -5.01 -5.38
CA ALA A 30 -15.02 -4.92 -5.97
C ALA A 30 -16.00 -5.94 -5.34
N TYR A 31 -15.62 -7.22 -5.28
CA TYR A 31 -16.45 -8.25 -4.65
C TYR A 31 -16.61 -8.04 -3.14
N HIS A 32 -15.56 -7.57 -2.46
CA HIS A 32 -15.59 -7.31 -1.03
C HIS A 32 -16.46 -6.11 -0.68
N SER A 33 -16.41 -5.02 -1.45
CA SER A 33 -17.29 -3.86 -1.28
C SER A 33 -18.75 -4.23 -1.52
N GLU A 34 -19.03 -5.05 -2.54
CA GLU A 34 -20.38 -5.59 -2.77
C GLU A 34 -20.86 -6.42 -1.56
N LEU A 35 -20.00 -7.29 -1.01
CA LEU A 35 -20.32 -8.06 0.19
C LEU A 35 -20.65 -7.16 1.38
N LEU A 36 -19.80 -6.18 1.67
CA LEU A 36 -20.01 -5.26 2.79
C LEU A 36 -21.28 -4.44 2.61
N GLN A 37 -21.58 -4.00 1.40
CA GLN A 37 -22.81 -3.27 1.09
C GLN A 37 -24.05 -4.11 1.38
N GLN A 38 -24.09 -5.37 0.93
CA GLN A 38 -25.23 -6.25 1.16
C GLN A 38 -25.37 -6.65 2.64
N VAL A 39 -24.24 -6.85 3.34
CA VAL A 39 -24.24 -7.25 4.76
C VAL A 39 -24.67 -6.10 5.67
N GLN A 40 -24.42 -4.85 5.29
CA GLN A 40 -24.84 -3.67 6.08
C GLN A 40 -26.36 -3.56 6.25
N ASP A 41 -27.14 -4.12 5.33
CA ASP A 41 -28.60 -4.16 5.43
C ASP A 41 -29.08 -5.13 6.55
N PHE A 42 -28.21 -6.00 7.05
CA PHE A 42 -28.51 -6.93 8.13
C PHE A 42 -28.27 -6.32 9.50
N HIS A 43 -29.31 -6.26 10.34
CA HIS A 43 -29.17 -5.70 11.69
C HIS A 43 -28.22 -6.54 12.56
N GLY A 44 -27.21 -5.89 13.14
CA GLY A 44 -26.25 -6.55 14.01
C GLY A 44 -25.17 -7.32 13.26
N TYR A 45 -24.97 -7.06 11.96
CA TYR A 45 -23.94 -7.72 11.14
C TYR A 45 -22.52 -7.62 11.70
N TYR A 46 -22.23 -6.70 12.61
CA TYR A 46 -20.92 -6.60 13.26
C TYR A 46 -20.67 -7.73 14.28
N ASP A 47 -21.71 -8.46 14.69
CA ASP A 47 -21.58 -9.60 15.60
C ASP A 47 -21.21 -10.87 14.84
N SER A 48 -20.06 -11.45 15.19
CA SER A 48 -19.55 -12.71 14.62
C SER A 48 -20.51 -13.90 14.70
N ARG A 49 -21.51 -13.88 15.60
CA ARG A 49 -22.52 -14.95 15.68
C ARG A 49 -23.49 -14.94 14.51
N THR A 50 -23.61 -13.82 13.79
CA THR A 50 -24.48 -13.67 12.62
C THR A 50 -23.88 -14.29 11.36
N ASP A 51 -22.58 -14.59 11.37
CA ASP A 51 -21.86 -15.12 10.21
C ASP A 51 -22.45 -16.42 9.65
N LEU A 52 -23.07 -17.28 10.46
CA LEU A 52 -23.76 -18.47 9.93
C LEU A 52 -24.89 -18.11 8.97
N VAL A 53 -25.61 -17.02 9.22
CA VAL A 53 -26.67 -16.55 8.33
C VAL A 53 -26.08 -15.78 7.15
N LEU A 54 -25.14 -14.87 7.42
CA LEU A 54 -24.49 -14.06 6.38
C LEU A 54 -23.76 -14.93 5.36
N PHE A 55 -23.06 -15.96 5.82
CA PHE A 55 -22.31 -16.86 4.94
C PHE A 55 -23.23 -17.72 4.08
N GLU A 56 -24.37 -18.19 4.59
CA GLU A 56 -25.33 -18.94 3.77
C GLU A 56 -25.97 -18.06 2.70
N GLU A 57 -26.36 -16.83 3.04
CA GLU A 57 -27.02 -15.91 2.12
C GLU A 57 -26.06 -15.38 1.04
N PHE A 58 -24.85 -14.97 1.44
CA PHE A 58 -23.89 -14.28 0.57
C PHE A 58 -22.69 -15.15 0.17
N ARG A 59 -22.81 -16.48 0.28
CA ARG A 59 -21.72 -17.45 0.07
C ARG A 59 -20.89 -17.16 -1.18
N TYR A 60 -21.57 -16.85 -2.28
CA TYR A 60 -20.93 -16.63 -3.57
C TYR A 60 -19.91 -15.47 -3.52
N LEU A 61 -20.15 -14.40 -2.75
CA LEU A 61 -19.21 -13.29 -2.61
C LEU A 61 -17.98 -13.69 -1.78
N TYR A 62 -18.19 -14.46 -0.71
CA TYR A 62 -17.07 -15.02 0.06
C TYR A 62 -16.17 -15.88 -0.84
N GLU A 63 -16.76 -16.75 -1.66
CA GLU A 63 -16.04 -17.64 -2.59
C GLU A 63 -15.31 -16.86 -3.70
N GLU A 64 -15.95 -15.83 -4.28
CA GLU A 64 -15.32 -14.97 -5.29
C GLU A 64 -14.11 -14.22 -4.71
N VAL A 65 -14.22 -13.68 -3.49
CA VAL A 65 -13.08 -13.05 -2.81
C VAL A 65 -11.99 -14.08 -2.54
N ALA A 66 -12.35 -15.22 -1.93
CA ALA A 66 -11.41 -16.23 -1.48
C ALA A 66 -10.62 -16.90 -2.61
N SER A 67 -11.26 -17.12 -3.76
CA SER A 67 -10.61 -17.70 -4.95
C SER A 67 -9.49 -16.84 -5.54
N ARG A 68 -9.48 -15.53 -5.23
CA ARG A 68 -8.48 -14.56 -5.71
C ARG A 68 -7.32 -14.35 -4.73
N LEU A 69 -7.47 -14.81 -3.49
CA LEU A 69 -6.46 -14.73 -2.44
C LEU A 69 -5.35 -15.78 -2.61
N LYS A 70 -4.22 -15.58 -1.93
CA LYS A 70 -3.11 -16.53 -1.90
C LYS A 70 -2.68 -16.84 -0.45
N PRO A 71 -2.66 -18.13 -0.05
CA PRO A 71 -3.16 -19.29 -0.78
C PRO A 71 -4.68 -19.22 -1.04
N ASN A 72 -5.16 -19.92 -2.06
CA ASN A 72 -6.60 -20.10 -2.27
C ASN A 72 -7.16 -20.80 -1.02
N LEU A 73 -8.29 -20.32 -0.53
CA LEU A 73 -8.96 -20.85 0.65
C LEU A 73 -10.44 -21.09 0.35
N ASP A 74 -11.02 -22.10 0.98
CA ASP A 74 -12.45 -22.33 0.97
C ASP A 74 -13.07 -21.67 2.23
N PRO A 75 -13.93 -20.65 2.10
CA PRO A 75 -14.56 -20.01 3.25
C PRO A 75 -15.40 -20.96 4.12
N SER A 76 -15.91 -22.06 3.55
CA SER A 76 -16.69 -23.06 4.30
C SER A 76 -15.84 -23.86 5.27
N GLU A 77 -14.53 -23.96 5.00
CA GLU A 77 -13.57 -24.63 5.89
C GLU A 77 -13.15 -23.75 7.07
N LEU A 78 -13.50 -22.46 7.09
CA LEU A 78 -13.16 -21.55 8.18
C LEU A 78 -14.12 -21.69 9.37
N GLN A 79 -13.58 -21.48 10.58
CA GLN A 79 -14.42 -21.22 11.75
C GLN A 79 -15.24 -19.95 11.52
N SER A 80 -16.53 -19.99 11.88
CA SER A 80 -17.48 -18.89 11.65
C SER A 80 -16.97 -17.54 12.17
N VAL A 81 -16.37 -17.52 13.37
CA VAL A 81 -15.79 -16.30 13.95
C VAL A 81 -14.63 -15.76 13.12
N ASP A 82 -13.75 -16.62 12.62
CA ASP A 82 -12.59 -16.18 11.83
C ASP A 82 -12.99 -15.76 10.41
N ARG A 83 -13.99 -16.43 9.83
CA ARG A 83 -14.61 -16.00 8.57
C ARG A 83 -15.21 -14.61 8.72
N HIS A 84 -15.99 -14.38 9.77
CA HIS A 84 -16.56 -13.05 10.07
C HIS A 84 -15.48 -11.98 10.18
N ARG A 85 -14.46 -12.25 11.01
CA ARG A 85 -13.36 -11.31 11.25
C ARG A 85 -12.58 -10.98 9.99
N PHE A 86 -12.41 -11.97 9.13
CA PHE A 86 -11.62 -11.81 7.92
C PHE A 86 -12.37 -11.07 6.82
N PHE A 87 -13.66 -11.36 6.60
CA PHE A 87 -14.42 -10.81 5.48
C PHE A 87 -15.33 -9.64 5.86
N ILE A 88 -15.80 -9.52 7.10
CA ILE A 88 -16.82 -8.54 7.49
C ILE A 88 -16.24 -7.45 8.40
N CYS A 89 -15.84 -7.80 9.61
CA CYS A 89 -15.23 -6.86 10.56
C CYS A 89 -14.61 -7.62 11.74
N GLU A 90 -13.53 -7.09 12.32
CA GLU A 90 -12.90 -7.74 13.48
C GLU A 90 -13.67 -7.55 14.80
N GLY A 91 -14.56 -6.56 14.86
CA GLY A 91 -15.38 -6.26 16.02
C GLY A 91 -15.88 -4.82 15.97
N ILE A 92 -16.13 -4.24 17.15
CA ILE A 92 -16.51 -2.83 17.30
C ILE A 92 -15.38 -2.10 18.02
N VAL A 93 -14.99 -0.95 17.49
CA VAL A 93 -13.96 -0.07 18.06
C VAL A 93 -14.50 1.35 18.19
N ASN A 94 -13.84 2.16 19.01
CA ASN A 94 -14.13 3.59 19.07
C ASN A 94 -13.54 4.27 17.84
N HIS A 95 -14.30 5.15 17.20
CA HIS A 95 -13.83 5.87 16.02
C HIS A 95 -12.65 6.79 16.40
N PRO A 96 -11.51 6.77 15.67
CA PRO A 96 -10.31 7.49 16.09
C PRO A 96 -10.49 9.01 16.23
N LEU A 97 -11.32 9.61 15.35
CA LEU A 97 -11.60 11.05 15.37
C LEU A 97 -12.76 11.43 16.29
N THR A 98 -13.63 10.49 16.61
CA THR A 98 -14.82 10.68 17.43
C THR A 98 -14.92 9.55 18.46
N PRO A 99 -14.09 9.55 19.52
CA PRO A 99 -13.93 8.40 20.41
C PRO A 99 -15.21 7.96 21.15
N GLU A 100 -16.23 8.82 21.21
CA GLU A 100 -17.54 8.52 21.79
C GLU A 100 -18.44 7.69 20.84
N GLN A 101 -18.09 7.65 19.56
CA GLN A 101 -18.82 6.90 18.54
C GLN A 101 -18.18 5.52 18.36
N GLN A 102 -19.01 4.49 18.47
CA GLN A 102 -18.61 3.12 18.17
C GLN A 102 -18.89 2.78 16.70
N VAL A 103 -17.91 2.20 16.03
CA VAL A 103 -18.00 1.78 14.63
C VAL A 103 -17.46 0.35 14.48
N PRO A 104 -17.92 -0.40 13.47
CA PRO A 104 -17.26 -1.65 13.10
C PRO A 104 -15.80 -1.41 12.76
N ASP A 105 -14.91 -2.22 13.31
CA ASP A 105 -13.50 -2.23 12.93
C ASP A 105 -13.35 -2.81 11.52
N LEU A 106 -12.24 -2.47 10.88
CA LEU A 106 -11.87 -3.05 9.59
C LEU A 106 -11.78 -4.57 9.69
N SER A 107 -12.22 -5.25 8.64
CA SER A 107 -11.99 -6.67 8.45
C SER A 107 -10.51 -6.99 8.27
N GLY A 108 -10.13 -8.24 8.52
CA GLY A 108 -8.78 -8.71 8.27
C GLY A 108 -8.34 -8.53 6.81
N LEU A 109 -9.27 -8.68 5.86
CA LEU A 109 -9.01 -8.44 4.45
C LEU A 109 -8.75 -6.96 4.14
N GLU A 110 -9.53 -6.04 4.70
CA GLU A 110 -9.29 -4.60 4.57
C GLU A 110 -7.91 -4.21 5.10
N LYS A 111 -7.55 -4.72 6.29
CA LYS A 111 -6.21 -4.48 6.86
C LYS A 111 -5.10 -5.03 5.96
N LEU A 112 -5.29 -6.20 5.36
CA LEU A 112 -4.35 -6.77 4.39
C LEU A 112 -4.24 -5.96 3.09
N MET A 113 -5.34 -5.34 2.65
CA MET A 113 -5.37 -4.45 1.48
C MET A 113 -4.79 -3.05 1.79
N GLY A 114 -4.50 -2.76 3.06
CA GLY A 114 -3.87 -1.52 3.51
C GLY A 114 -4.85 -0.42 3.90
N TYR A 115 -6.12 -0.76 4.12
CA TYR A 115 -7.11 0.19 4.65
C TYR A 115 -6.77 0.56 6.09
N GLN A 116 -7.10 1.79 6.44
CA GLN A 116 -6.93 2.33 7.78
C GLN A 116 -8.17 3.15 8.12
N LEU A 117 -8.58 3.11 9.40
CA LEU A 117 -9.60 4.04 9.88
C LEU A 117 -9.03 5.46 9.80
N PRO A 118 -9.83 6.47 9.44
CA PRO A 118 -9.36 7.85 9.36
C PRO A 118 -8.78 8.29 10.72
N THR A 119 -7.50 8.67 10.73
CA THR A 119 -6.80 9.15 11.93
C THR A 119 -6.61 10.66 11.94
N GLU A 120 -6.79 11.31 10.79
CA GLU A 120 -6.65 12.76 10.62
C GLU A 120 -7.85 13.31 9.87
N SER A 121 -8.24 14.54 10.19
CA SER A 121 -9.21 15.27 9.38
C SER A 121 -8.61 15.52 7.98
N PRO A 122 -9.43 15.53 6.92
CA PRO A 122 -8.95 15.83 5.57
C PRO A 122 -8.14 17.13 5.57
N SER A 123 -6.92 17.06 5.05
CA SER A 123 -6.04 18.22 4.90
C SER A 123 -6.57 19.14 3.81
N ASP A 124 -6.66 20.46 4.07
CA ASP A 124 -6.97 21.48 3.05
C ASP A 124 -5.83 21.69 2.04
N GLN A 125 -4.73 20.92 2.13
CA GLN A 125 -3.64 21.01 1.17
C GLN A 125 -4.09 20.50 -0.20
N VAL A 126 -3.83 21.31 -1.23
CA VAL A 126 -4.05 20.93 -2.61
C VAL A 126 -2.97 19.92 -3.01
N TYR A 127 -3.33 18.65 -3.07
CA TYR A 127 -2.48 17.61 -3.66
C TYR A 127 -2.69 17.57 -5.17
N LEU A 128 -1.59 17.45 -5.93
CA LEU A 128 -1.64 17.10 -7.36
C LEU A 128 -1.89 15.59 -7.46
N THR A 129 -3.15 15.19 -7.28
CA THR A 129 -3.64 13.81 -7.31
C THR A 129 -4.75 13.68 -8.35
N SER A 130 -4.89 12.50 -8.95
CA SER A 130 -6.05 12.19 -9.79
C SER A 130 -7.36 12.01 -9.00
N GLY A 131 -7.28 11.93 -7.66
CA GLY A 131 -8.38 11.53 -6.79
C GLY A 131 -8.56 10.01 -6.70
N ASP A 132 -7.76 9.24 -7.43
CA ASP A 132 -7.69 7.78 -7.35
C ASP A 132 -6.28 7.36 -6.89
N ASP A 133 -6.18 6.95 -5.63
CA ASP A 133 -4.91 6.53 -5.04
C ASP A 133 -4.25 5.36 -5.79
N ASP A 134 -5.03 4.45 -6.38
CA ASP A 134 -4.47 3.33 -7.14
C ASP A 134 -3.83 3.84 -8.44
N ALA A 135 -4.51 4.76 -9.12
CA ALA A 135 -3.99 5.39 -10.34
C ALA A 135 -2.73 6.21 -10.04
N ASP A 136 -2.74 6.98 -8.95
CA ASP A 136 -1.59 7.77 -8.51
C ASP A 136 -0.40 6.89 -8.13
N LEU A 137 -0.65 5.76 -7.45
CA LEU A 137 0.40 4.80 -7.12
C LEU A 137 1.03 4.20 -8.39
N VAL A 138 0.22 3.84 -9.40
CA VAL A 138 0.74 3.34 -10.68
C VAL A 138 1.56 4.40 -11.39
N ALA A 139 1.07 5.65 -11.43
CA ALA A 139 1.80 6.76 -12.04
C ALA A 139 3.16 6.99 -11.34
N ALA A 140 3.19 7.00 -10.01
CA ALA A 140 4.42 7.12 -9.23
C ALA A 140 5.41 5.98 -9.53
N LEU A 141 4.91 4.74 -9.60
CA LEU A 141 5.75 3.59 -9.96
C LEU A 141 6.32 3.71 -11.37
N GLN A 142 5.53 4.18 -12.34
CA GLN A 142 5.99 4.39 -13.71
C GLN A 142 7.07 5.47 -13.80
N MET A 143 6.95 6.55 -13.03
CA MET A 143 7.95 7.61 -12.99
C MET A 143 9.29 7.12 -12.44
N CYS A 144 9.28 6.31 -11.37
CA CYS A 144 10.51 5.83 -10.73
C CYS A 144 11.12 4.60 -11.42
N PHE A 145 10.29 3.66 -11.90
CA PHE A 145 10.75 2.34 -12.33
C PHE A 145 10.45 2.01 -13.80
N LYS A 146 9.73 2.89 -14.52
CA LYS A 146 9.42 2.75 -15.95
C LYS A 146 8.81 1.38 -16.27
N GLU A 147 9.46 0.61 -17.16
CA GLU A 147 8.99 -0.71 -17.62
C GLU A 147 8.88 -1.73 -16.49
N SER A 148 9.70 -1.61 -15.43
CA SER A 148 9.66 -2.51 -14.27
C SER A 148 8.42 -2.31 -13.40
N ALA A 149 7.70 -1.18 -13.53
CA ALA A 149 6.52 -0.87 -12.72
C ALA A 149 5.43 -1.96 -12.82
N ILE A 150 5.19 -2.49 -14.02
CA ILE A 150 4.18 -3.54 -14.25
C ILE A 150 4.58 -4.85 -13.56
N THR A 151 5.87 -5.17 -13.54
CA THR A 151 6.37 -6.36 -12.85
C THR A 151 6.21 -6.21 -11.34
N LEU A 152 6.50 -5.02 -10.80
CA LEU A 152 6.34 -4.73 -9.37
C LEU A 152 4.88 -4.89 -8.92
N THR A 153 3.91 -4.35 -9.67
CA THR A 153 2.48 -4.47 -9.30
C THR A 153 1.95 -5.91 -9.29
N ARG A 154 2.60 -6.82 -10.03
CA ARG A 154 2.24 -8.25 -10.07
C ARG A 154 2.88 -9.06 -8.95
N GLN A 155 3.92 -8.55 -8.30
CA GLN A 155 4.71 -9.28 -7.31
C GLN A 155 4.48 -8.79 -5.88
N TYR A 156 4.16 -7.50 -5.71
CA TYR A 156 4.09 -6.83 -4.43
C TYR A 156 2.68 -6.35 -4.12
N SER A 157 2.38 -6.27 -2.82
CA SER A 157 1.14 -5.69 -2.32
C SER A 157 1.17 -4.16 -2.40
N ARG A 158 0.02 -3.51 -2.24
CA ARG A 158 -0.08 -2.03 -2.21
C ARG A 158 0.89 -1.41 -1.19
N SER A 159 0.91 -1.94 0.03
CA SER A 159 1.77 -1.45 1.11
C SER A 159 3.26 -1.67 0.83
N ASP A 160 3.62 -2.82 0.26
CA ASP A 160 5.00 -3.07 -0.19
C ASP A 160 5.45 -2.07 -1.26
N LEU A 161 4.58 -1.75 -2.23
CA LEU A 161 4.88 -0.78 -3.30
C LEU A 161 5.07 0.64 -2.76
N ILE A 162 4.22 1.06 -1.82
CA ILE A 162 4.37 2.35 -1.13
C ILE A 162 5.71 2.42 -0.39
N ASN A 163 6.09 1.35 0.31
CA ASN A 163 7.38 1.27 1.00
C ASN A 163 8.57 1.32 0.03
N ILE A 164 8.48 0.61 -1.10
CA ILE A 164 9.49 0.64 -2.15
C ILE A 164 9.65 2.06 -2.70
N LEU A 165 8.54 2.74 -3.02
CA LEU A 165 8.57 4.14 -3.48
C LEU A 165 9.19 5.09 -2.46
N ALA A 166 8.79 4.98 -1.18
CA ALA A 166 9.35 5.81 -0.12
C ALA A 166 10.87 5.59 0.03
N GLN A 167 11.34 4.35 -0.06
CA GLN A 167 12.78 4.04 -0.03
C GLN A 167 13.50 4.62 -1.25
N THR A 168 12.94 4.50 -2.45
CA THR A 168 13.54 5.06 -3.66
C THR A 168 13.62 6.59 -3.59
N GLN A 169 12.57 7.27 -3.16
CA GLN A 169 12.60 8.72 -2.99
C GLN A 169 13.65 9.17 -1.98
N ASN A 170 13.82 8.44 -0.87
CA ASN A 170 14.87 8.73 0.10
C ASN A 170 16.28 8.55 -0.48
N LEU A 171 16.49 7.51 -1.30
CA LEU A 171 17.77 7.28 -1.98
C LEU A 171 18.06 8.39 -3.00
N THR A 172 17.09 8.77 -3.83
CA THR A 172 17.26 9.84 -4.81
C THR A 172 17.58 11.18 -4.15
N ARG A 173 16.90 11.54 -3.05
CA ARG A 173 17.24 12.74 -2.27
C ARG A 173 18.67 12.69 -1.73
N GLY A 174 19.13 11.52 -1.29
CA GLY A 174 20.51 11.32 -0.85
C GLY A 174 21.53 11.50 -1.98
N GLU A 175 21.25 10.98 -3.17
CA GLU A 175 22.10 11.15 -4.35
C GLU A 175 22.13 12.61 -4.83
N GLU A 176 20.99 13.30 -4.85
CA GLU A 176 20.91 14.72 -5.20
C GLU A 176 21.73 15.58 -4.22
N ALA A 177 21.57 15.35 -2.91
CA ALA A 177 22.36 16.05 -1.89
C ALA A 177 23.87 15.80 -2.03
N LEU A 178 24.29 14.57 -2.35
CA LEU A 178 25.69 14.25 -2.62
C LEU A 178 26.21 14.95 -3.89
N LYS A 179 25.40 15.02 -4.94
CA LYS A 179 25.75 15.71 -6.19
C LYS A 179 25.88 17.21 -5.98
N GLU A 180 24.99 17.82 -5.20
CA GLU A 180 25.09 19.24 -4.83
C GLU A 180 26.37 19.52 -4.03
N LEU A 181 26.71 18.67 -3.06
CA LEU A 181 27.96 18.77 -2.29
C LEU A 181 29.20 18.62 -3.17
N GLN A 182 29.20 17.69 -4.13
CA GLN A 182 30.29 17.54 -5.10
C GLN A 182 30.42 18.79 -5.98
N GLN A 183 29.31 19.33 -6.49
CA GLN A 183 29.33 20.55 -7.30
C GLN A 183 29.84 21.77 -6.51
N GLN A 184 29.48 21.89 -5.23
CA GLN A 184 30.00 22.94 -4.36
C GLN A 184 31.51 22.79 -4.16
N ARG A 185 31.98 21.57 -3.85
CA ARG A 185 33.41 21.29 -3.68
C ARG A 185 34.21 21.55 -4.96
N ASP A 186 33.68 21.15 -6.12
CA ASP A 186 34.33 21.37 -7.41
C ASP A 186 34.41 22.86 -7.76
N ARG A 187 33.36 23.64 -7.44
CA ARG A 187 33.39 25.11 -7.56
C ARG A 187 34.43 25.74 -6.63
N GLU A 188 34.48 25.34 -5.37
CA GLU A 188 35.47 25.85 -4.41
C GLU A 188 36.91 25.52 -4.82
N LEU A 189 37.15 24.30 -5.33
CA LEU A 189 38.45 23.90 -5.86
C LEU A 189 38.82 24.69 -7.11
N PHE A 190 37.87 24.94 -8.00
CA PHE A 190 38.08 25.76 -9.18
C PHE A 190 38.41 27.21 -8.80
N GLU A 191 37.67 27.82 -7.87
CA GLU A 191 37.91 29.18 -7.39
C GLU A 191 39.26 29.30 -6.69
N LYS A 192 39.63 28.33 -5.85
CA LYS A 192 40.91 28.32 -5.13
C LYS A 192 42.12 28.13 -6.07
N ASN A 193 41.94 27.36 -7.13
CA ASN A 193 42.99 27.11 -8.12
C ASN A 193 42.93 28.06 -9.32
N ARG A 194 42.02 29.06 -9.31
CA ARG A 194 41.74 29.92 -10.47
C ARG A 194 42.98 30.65 -10.96
N GLU A 195 43.78 31.21 -10.05
CA GLU A 195 45.03 31.90 -10.37
C GLU A 195 46.08 30.94 -10.96
N THR A 196 46.12 29.68 -10.51
CA THR A 196 47.06 28.67 -11.01
C THR A 196 46.64 28.14 -12.38
N ILE A 197 45.33 27.99 -12.60
CA ILE A 197 44.74 27.56 -13.88
C ILE A 197 44.88 28.67 -14.93
N GLU A 198 44.64 29.93 -14.57
CA GLU A 198 44.86 31.10 -15.44
C GLU A 198 46.34 31.23 -15.83
N ALA A 199 47.27 31.03 -14.89
CA ALA A 199 48.71 31.03 -15.18
C ALA A 199 49.15 29.87 -16.11
N GLN A 200 48.57 28.68 -15.95
CA GLN A 200 48.84 27.52 -16.83
C GLN A 200 48.23 27.70 -18.23
N LEU A 201 47.01 28.26 -18.34
CA LEU A 201 46.40 28.60 -19.63
C LEU A 201 47.17 29.70 -20.36
N ALA A 202 47.71 30.69 -19.64
CA ALA A 202 48.58 31.71 -20.22
C ALA A 202 49.92 31.13 -20.73
N GLN A 203 50.47 30.11 -20.05
CA GLN A 203 51.65 29.37 -20.54
C GLN A 203 51.33 28.44 -21.72
N ALA A 204 50.13 27.84 -21.76
CA ALA A 204 49.70 26.94 -22.83
C ALA A 204 49.23 27.68 -24.10
N GLY A 205 48.77 28.94 -23.98
CA GLY A 205 48.37 29.83 -25.08
C GLY A 205 49.54 30.45 -25.87
N GLY A 206 50.77 30.01 -25.61
CA GLY A 206 51.99 30.49 -26.26
C GLY A 206 52.33 29.85 -27.61
N VAL A 207 51.37 29.42 -28.43
CA VAL A 207 51.52 29.29 -29.91
C VAL A 207 50.11 29.32 -30.52
N PHE A 208 49.76 30.39 -31.24
CA PHE A 208 49.18 30.32 -32.60
C PHE A 208 49.07 31.75 -33.16
N PHE A 209 50.06 32.05 -34.02
CA PHE A 209 50.28 33.20 -34.92
C PHE A 209 50.34 34.62 -34.33
#